data_AF-A0A6P8ZH72-F1
#
_entry.id   AF-A0A6P8ZH72-F1
#
_cell.length_a   1.000
_cell.length_b   1.000
_cell.length_c   1.000
_cell.angle_alpha   90.00
_cell.angle_beta   90.00
_cell.angle_gamma   90.00
#
_symmetry.space_group_name_H-M   'P 1'
#
loop_
_entity.id
_entity.type
_entity.pdbx_description
1 polymer ?
#
loop_
_entity_poly.entity_id
_entity_poly.type
_entity_poly.pdbx_seq_one_letter_code
_entity_poly.pdbx_strand_id
1 'polypeptide(L)'
;MSLAKEKPKKRGADDEKPVIVKNTADLQRLKIEKLMKNPDKPVVIPERPKERNTPHVPEFVRNVMGSSAGAGSGEFHVYRHLRRKEYARQKFIQEKAEKDTLQDEYHRKIEENKKKAEEETAKKRLKRLKKKKNKKFKRAKTDVKSESESEEEDEDNDVEAPKDNREETSSKDNSSDLKLNDKLSDYVERLEDSVTNTGSKEEGAGS
;
A
#
# COMPACT_ATOMS: atom_id res chain seq x y z
N MET A 1 30.99 -64.81 -5.69
CA MET A 1 29.53 -64.54 -5.72
C MET A 1 29.32 -63.05 -5.92
N SER A 2 28.99 -62.64 -7.13
CA SER A 2 28.77 -61.24 -7.53
C SER A 2 27.34 -60.82 -7.21
N LEU A 3 27.15 -59.92 -6.23
CA LEU A 3 25.86 -59.32 -5.93
C LEU A 3 25.49 -58.31 -7.04
N ALA A 4 24.43 -58.60 -7.79
CA ALA A 4 23.85 -57.70 -8.77
C ALA A 4 23.18 -56.51 -8.08
N LYS A 5 23.59 -55.29 -8.41
CA LYS A 5 22.87 -54.06 -8.07
C LYS A 5 21.60 -53.98 -8.92
N GLU A 6 20.44 -54.13 -8.28
CA GLU A 6 19.15 -53.84 -8.91
C GLU A 6 19.09 -52.36 -9.33
N LYS A 7 18.74 -52.12 -10.59
CA LYS A 7 18.52 -50.78 -11.14
C LYS A 7 17.18 -50.24 -10.61
N PRO A 8 17.07 -48.93 -10.28
CA PRO A 8 15.79 -48.36 -9.87
C PRO A 8 14.77 -48.49 -11.01
N LYS A 9 13.59 -49.04 -10.69
CA LYS A 9 12.45 -49.17 -11.60
C LYS A 9 12.17 -47.81 -12.24
N LYS A 10 12.14 -47.78 -13.58
CA LYS A 10 11.70 -46.62 -14.38
C LYS A 10 10.35 -46.16 -13.85
N ARG A 11 10.25 -44.88 -13.48
CA ARG A 11 8.99 -44.25 -13.09
C ARG A 11 8.02 -44.43 -14.25
N GLY A 12 6.85 -44.97 -13.92
CA GLY A 12 5.80 -45.31 -14.88
C GLY A 12 5.34 -44.10 -15.67
N ALA A 13 4.90 -44.39 -16.89
CA ALA A 13 4.36 -43.48 -17.88
C ALA A 13 3.29 -42.56 -17.28
N ASP A 14 3.57 -41.26 -17.30
CA ASP A 14 2.61 -40.16 -17.39
C ASP A 14 3.40 -38.96 -17.95
N ASP A 15 3.91 -39.12 -19.16
CA ASP A 15 4.42 -38.02 -19.98
C ASP A 15 3.22 -37.19 -20.47
N GLU A 16 2.55 -36.50 -19.53
CA GLU A 16 1.53 -35.51 -19.84
C GLU A 16 2.20 -34.38 -20.63
N LYS A 17 1.81 -34.25 -21.90
CA LYS A 17 2.22 -33.17 -22.80
C LYS A 17 2.12 -31.83 -22.06
N PRO A 18 3.06 -30.87 -22.26
CA PRO A 18 3.03 -29.61 -21.53
C PRO A 18 1.68 -28.91 -21.76
N VAL A 19 0.87 -28.82 -20.70
CA VAL A 19 -0.45 -28.19 -20.76
C VAL A 19 -0.22 -26.69 -20.90
N ILE A 20 -0.46 -26.18 -22.11
CA ILE A 20 -0.41 -24.76 -22.40
C ILE A 20 -1.62 -24.11 -21.76
N VAL A 21 -1.35 -23.25 -20.79
CA VAL A 21 -2.35 -22.44 -20.11
C VAL A 21 -2.84 -21.38 -21.07
N LYS A 22 -4.16 -21.31 -21.32
CA LYS A 22 -4.77 -20.27 -22.16
C LYS A 22 -5.53 -19.25 -21.33
N ASN A 23 -6.16 -19.68 -20.23
CA ASN A 23 -6.98 -18.85 -19.35
C ASN A 23 -6.50 -18.91 -17.88
N THR A 24 -6.89 -17.93 -17.07
CA THR A 24 -6.68 -17.90 -15.61
C THR A 24 -7.28 -19.14 -14.93
N ALA A 25 -8.42 -19.61 -15.43
CA ALA A 25 -9.06 -20.84 -14.99
C ALA A 25 -8.15 -22.07 -15.20
N ASP A 26 -7.40 -22.14 -16.30
CA ASP A 26 -6.48 -23.24 -16.57
C ASP A 26 -5.30 -23.22 -15.59
N LEU A 27 -4.79 -22.03 -15.21
CA LEU A 27 -3.75 -21.91 -14.17
C LEU A 27 -4.23 -22.42 -12.83
N GLN A 28 -5.46 -22.07 -12.45
CA GLN A 28 -6.06 -22.50 -11.20
C GLN A 28 -6.29 -24.00 -11.21
N ARG A 29 -6.83 -24.54 -12.32
CA ARG A 29 -7.02 -25.98 -12.51
C ARG A 29 -5.71 -26.75 -12.33
N LEU A 30 -4.62 -26.34 -12.98
CA LEU A 30 -3.31 -26.98 -12.83
C LEU A 30 -2.78 -26.90 -11.38
N LYS A 31 -2.99 -25.77 -10.69
CA LYS A 31 -2.62 -25.63 -9.27
C LYS A 31 -3.44 -26.56 -8.38
N ILE A 32 -4.74 -26.66 -8.61
CA ILE A 32 -5.65 -27.54 -7.88
C ILE A 32 -5.26 -29.01 -8.12
N GLU A 33 -5.08 -29.42 -9.38
CA GLU A 33 -4.64 -30.78 -9.74
C GLU A 33 -3.31 -31.11 -9.03
N LYS A 34 -2.36 -30.18 -8.98
CA LYS A 34 -1.09 -30.36 -8.25
C LYS A 34 -1.27 -30.51 -6.74
N LEU A 35 -2.19 -29.77 -6.13
CA LEU A 35 -2.49 -29.87 -4.70
C LEU A 35 -3.23 -31.19 -4.38
N MET A 36 -4.18 -31.58 -5.23
CA MET A 36 -4.99 -32.80 -5.07
C MET A 36 -4.21 -34.09 -5.37
N LYS A 37 -3.08 -34.02 -6.09
CA LYS A 37 -2.14 -35.15 -6.24
C LYS A 37 -1.62 -35.67 -4.89
N ASN A 38 -1.59 -34.84 -3.83
CA ASN A 38 -1.19 -35.26 -2.48
C ASN A 38 -2.07 -34.56 -1.41
N PRO A 39 -3.28 -35.09 -1.13
CA PRO A 39 -4.23 -34.42 -0.23
C PRO A 39 -3.80 -34.45 1.24
N ASP A 40 -3.01 -35.44 1.66
CA ASP A 40 -2.55 -35.58 3.05
C ASP A 40 -1.41 -34.59 3.42
N LYS A 41 -0.80 -33.94 2.42
CA LYS A 41 0.28 -32.98 2.66
C LYS A 41 -0.31 -31.62 3.05
N PRO A 42 -0.02 -31.09 4.27
CA PRO A 42 -0.52 -29.78 4.66
C PRO A 42 0.02 -28.69 3.73
N VAL A 43 -0.88 -27.83 3.27
CA VAL A 43 -0.53 -26.69 2.41
C VAL A 43 0.05 -25.57 3.27
N VAL A 44 1.30 -25.19 3.02
CA VAL A 44 1.95 -24.07 3.70
C VAL A 44 1.54 -22.77 3.00
N ILE A 45 0.67 -22.00 3.64
CA ILE A 45 0.37 -20.63 3.22
C ILE A 45 1.53 -19.75 3.71
N PRO A 46 2.22 -19.03 2.83
CA PRO A 46 3.32 -18.16 3.24
C PRO A 46 2.80 -17.06 4.16
N GLU A 47 3.51 -16.84 5.26
CA GLU A 47 3.28 -15.68 6.13
C GLU A 47 3.64 -14.39 5.37
N ARG A 48 3.05 -13.26 5.78
CA ARG A 48 3.37 -11.95 5.21
C ARG A 48 4.87 -11.70 5.30
N PRO A 49 5.50 -11.15 4.24
CA PRO A 49 6.92 -10.84 4.27
C PRO A 49 7.21 -9.87 5.41
N LYS A 50 8.21 -10.19 6.23
CA LYS A 50 8.65 -9.31 7.32
C LYS A 50 9.28 -8.05 6.73
N GLU A 51 9.03 -6.92 7.38
CA GLU A 51 9.68 -5.66 6.99
C GLU A 51 11.20 -5.78 7.15
N ARG A 52 11.94 -5.18 6.21
CA ARG A 52 13.40 -5.18 6.25
C ARG A 52 13.86 -4.38 7.46
N ASN A 53 14.51 -5.02 8.43
CA ASN A 53 15.06 -4.34 9.60
C ASN A 53 16.52 -3.95 9.40
N THR A 54 16.96 -2.94 10.14
CA THR A 54 18.39 -2.62 10.24
C THR A 54 19.13 -3.74 10.97
N PRO A 55 20.36 -4.07 10.55
CA PRO A 55 21.13 -5.12 11.21
C PRO A 55 21.40 -4.73 12.67
N HIS A 56 21.19 -5.68 13.58
CA HIS A 56 21.48 -5.50 15.00
C HIS A 56 22.97 -5.24 15.22
N VAL A 57 23.31 -4.21 16.01
CA VAL A 57 24.69 -3.87 16.35
C VAL A 57 25.15 -4.75 17.49
N PRO A 58 26.26 -5.53 17.35
CA PRO A 58 26.78 -6.32 18.46
C PRO A 58 27.18 -5.45 19.64
N GLU A 59 26.84 -5.88 20.86
CA GLU A 59 27.13 -5.14 22.10
C GLU A 59 28.64 -5.05 22.38
N PHE A 60 29.37 -6.14 22.19
CA PHE A 60 30.80 -6.21 22.46
C PHE A 60 31.59 -6.56 21.20
N VAL A 61 32.57 -5.71 20.87
CA VAL A 61 33.60 -6.00 19.88
C VAL A 61 34.83 -6.53 20.62
N ARG A 62 35.19 -7.78 20.39
CA ARG A 62 36.30 -8.46 21.10
C ARG A 62 37.68 -8.14 20.52
N ASN A 63 37.74 -7.72 19.26
CA ASN A 63 38.97 -7.61 18.50
C ASN A 63 39.41 -6.15 18.33
N VAL A 64 39.26 -5.34 19.38
CA VAL A 64 39.63 -3.93 19.35
C VAL A 64 41.13 -3.82 19.63
N MET A 65 41.88 -3.29 18.67
CA MET A 65 43.29 -2.97 18.84
C MET A 65 43.45 -1.69 19.68
N GLY A 66 44.54 -1.55 20.44
CA GLY A 66 44.75 -0.42 21.34
C GLY A 66 44.72 0.94 20.64
N SER A 67 44.27 1.99 21.35
CA SER A 67 44.01 3.32 20.76
C SER A 67 45.23 4.01 20.15
N SER A 68 46.44 3.64 20.57
CA SER A 68 47.71 4.17 20.03
C SER A 68 48.36 3.27 18.98
N ALA A 69 47.73 2.16 18.62
CA ALA A 69 48.25 1.27 17.58
C ALA A 69 48.04 1.89 16.19
N GLY A 70 48.99 1.67 15.28
CA GLY A 70 48.91 2.16 13.90
C GLY A 70 47.82 1.46 13.07
N ALA A 71 47.52 2.01 11.89
CA ALA A 71 46.54 1.41 10.99
C ALA A 71 47.02 0.03 10.48
N GLY A 72 46.24 -1.02 10.77
CA GLY A 72 46.49 -2.37 10.27
C GLY A 72 45.97 -2.57 8.83
N SER A 73 46.43 -3.62 8.16
CA SER A 73 46.02 -3.95 6.78
C SER A 73 44.53 -4.28 6.63
N GLY A 74 43.87 -4.72 7.70
CA GLY A 74 42.44 -5.03 7.71
C GLY A 74 41.51 -3.84 8.01
N GLU A 75 42.05 -2.72 8.52
CA GLU A 75 41.25 -1.61 9.04
C GLU A 75 40.42 -0.92 7.94
N PHE A 76 40.96 -0.84 6.73
CA PHE A 76 40.24 -0.32 5.56
C PHE A 76 38.95 -1.10 5.28
N HIS A 77 39.01 -2.43 5.34
CA HIS A 77 37.83 -3.25 5.11
C HIS A 77 36.81 -3.12 6.24
N VAL A 78 37.26 -3.00 7.48
CA VAL A 78 36.40 -2.75 8.65
C VAL A 78 35.63 -1.45 8.43
N TYR A 79 36.31 -0.34 8.14
CA TYR A 79 35.67 0.94 7.84
C TYR A 79 34.68 0.85 6.67
N ARG A 80 35.09 0.22 5.56
CA ARG A 80 34.23 0.03 4.39
C ARG A 80 32.94 -0.73 4.72
N HIS A 81 33.01 -1.81 5.52
CA HIS A 81 31.84 -2.56 5.95
C HIS A 81 30.97 -1.75 6.93
N LEU A 82 31.58 -1.04 7.87
CA LEU A 82 30.90 -0.19 8.84
C LEU A 82 30.15 0.96 8.15
N ARG A 83 30.80 1.65 7.21
CA ARG A 83 30.21 2.75 6.43
C ARG A 83 29.01 2.29 5.61
N ARG A 84 29.09 1.13 4.94
CA ARG A 84 27.93 0.58 4.22
C ARG A 84 26.77 0.24 5.15
N LYS A 85 27.06 -0.35 6.31
CA LYS A 85 26.03 -0.65 7.32
C LYS A 85 25.37 0.64 7.82
N GLU A 86 26.17 1.67 8.08
CA GLU A 86 25.66 2.95 8.55
C GLU A 86 24.83 3.68 7.50
N TYR A 87 25.27 3.70 6.23
CA TYR A 87 24.48 4.28 5.14
C TYR A 87 23.18 3.53 4.89
N ALA A 88 23.21 2.19 4.93
CA ALA A 88 21.99 1.39 4.86
C ALA A 88 21.05 1.69 6.03
N ARG A 89 21.59 1.90 7.25
CA ARG A 89 20.83 2.26 8.44
C ARG A 89 20.20 3.65 8.31
N GLN A 90 20.97 4.66 7.91
CA GLN A 90 20.50 6.03 7.71
C GLN A 90 19.42 6.10 6.63
N LYS A 91 19.66 5.44 5.49
CA LYS A 91 18.68 5.35 4.40
C LYS A 91 17.38 4.72 4.86
N PHE A 92 17.45 3.61 5.60
CA PHE A 92 16.25 2.96 6.16
C PHE A 92 15.47 3.88 7.11
N ILE A 93 16.16 4.63 7.98
CA ILE A 93 15.51 5.56 8.91
C ILE A 93 14.81 6.69 8.15
N GLN A 94 15.45 7.25 7.13
CA GLN A 94 14.87 8.29 6.28
C GLN A 94 13.64 7.77 5.51
N GLU A 95 13.78 6.64 4.80
CA GLU A 95 12.68 6.00 4.07
C GLU A 95 11.49 5.68 4.98
N LYS A 96 11.76 5.19 6.20
CA LYS A 96 10.71 4.89 7.18
C LYS A 96 10.02 6.16 7.67
N ALA A 97 10.78 7.20 8.02
CA ALA A 97 10.22 8.47 8.47
C ALA A 97 9.31 9.09 7.40
N GLU A 98 9.76 9.12 6.14
CA GLU A 98 8.96 9.63 5.01
C GLU A 98 7.67 8.81 4.81
N LYS A 99 7.77 7.47 4.89
CA LYS A 99 6.59 6.60 4.78
C LYS A 99 5.60 6.85 5.92
N ASP A 100 6.09 6.95 7.15
CA ASP A 100 5.24 7.16 8.33
C ASP A 100 4.54 8.53 8.25
N THR A 101 5.24 9.60 7.85
CA THR A 101 4.61 10.92 7.65
C THR A 101 3.53 10.91 6.56
N LEU A 102 3.79 10.23 5.43
CA LEU A 102 2.82 10.11 4.35
C LEU A 102 1.59 9.29 4.77
N GLN A 103 1.78 8.26 5.58
CA GLN A 103 0.68 7.47 6.15
C GLN A 103 -0.16 8.31 7.11
N ASP A 104 0.46 9.04 8.02
CA ASP A 104 -0.24 9.90 8.97
C ASP A 104 -1.06 10.99 8.25
N GLU A 105 -0.49 11.63 7.22
CA GLU A 105 -1.21 12.59 6.38
C GLU A 105 -2.40 11.96 5.66
N TYR A 106 -2.23 10.75 5.14
CA TYR A 106 -3.30 10.02 4.45
C TYR A 106 -4.44 9.66 5.42
N HIS A 107 -4.11 9.14 6.60
CA HIS A 107 -5.08 8.81 7.63
C HIS A 107 -5.84 10.06 8.09
N ARG A 108 -5.13 11.16 8.32
CA ARG A 108 -5.74 12.45 8.67
C ARG A 108 -6.71 12.92 7.59
N LYS A 109 -6.34 12.87 6.31
CA LYS A 109 -7.23 13.25 5.19
C LYS A 109 -8.48 12.38 5.14
N ILE A 110 -8.36 11.06 5.37
CA ILE A 110 -9.50 10.15 5.43
C ILE A 110 -10.43 10.54 6.58
N GLU A 111 -9.90 10.79 7.78
CA GLU A 111 -10.70 11.14 8.95
C GLU A 111 -11.42 12.48 8.77
N GLU A 112 -10.75 13.49 8.21
CA GLU A 112 -11.35 14.77 7.89
C GLU A 112 -12.49 14.62 6.87
N ASN A 113 -12.31 13.80 5.84
CA ASN A 113 -13.35 13.52 4.85
C ASN A 113 -14.54 12.77 5.45
N LYS A 114 -14.28 11.79 6.33
CA LYS A 114 -15.33 11.08 7.06
C LYS A 114 -16.13 12.03 7.95
N LYS A 115 -15.45 12.89 8.72
CA LYS A 115 -16.10 13.91 9.58
C LYS A 115 -16.97 14.86 8.76
N LYS A 116 -16.46 15.40 7.65
CA LYS A 116 -17.24 16.29 6.76
C LYS A 116 -18.47 15.58 6.20
N ALA A 117 -18.35 14.33 5.76
CA ALA A 117 -19.49 13.55 5.27
C ALA A 117 -20.52 13.25 6.38
N GLU A 118 -20.06 12.94 7.59
CA GLU A 118 -20.92 12.72 8.77
C GLU A 118 -21.65 14.00 9.20
N GLU A 119 -20.99 15.15 9.19
CA GLU A 119 -21.61 16.45 9.50
C GLU A 119 -22.72 16.79 8.49
N GLU A 120 -22.44 16.64 7.19
CA GLU A 120 -23.43 16.92 6.14
C GLU A 120 -24.61 15.95 6.19
N THR A 121 -24.35 14.67 6.43
CA THR A 121 -25.41 13.67 6.59
C THR A 121 -26.20 13.87 7.88
N ALA A 122 -25.57 14.28 8.99
CA ALA A 122 -26.23 14.61 10.25
C ALA A 122 -27.13 15.84 10.10
N LYS A 123 -26.65 16.92 9.47
CA LYS A 123 -27.46 18.12 9.17
C LYS A 123 -28.70 17.74 8.34
N LYS A 124 -28.53 16.96 7.27
CA LYS A 124 -29.64 16.49 6.42
C LYS A 124 -30.60 15.57 7.19
N ARG A 125 -30.09 14.66 8.02
CA ARG A 125 -30.88 13.77 8.89
C ARG A 125 -31.70 14.56 9.91
N LEU A 126 -31.12 15.57 10.56
CA LEU A 126 -31.81 16.45 11.50
C LEU A 126 -32.96 17.21 10.82
N LYS A 127 -32.75 17.74 9.61
CA LYS A 127 -33.82 18.37 8.81
C LYS A 127 -34.97 17.41 8.53
N ARG A 128 -34.67 16.18 8.08
CA ARG A 128 -35.69 15.14 7.81
C ARG A 128 -36.45 14.72 9.08
N LEU A 129 -35.76 14.58 10.21
CA LEU A 129 -36.38 14.24 11.50
C LEU A 129 -37.30 15.35 12.00
N LYS A 130 -36.91 16.63 11.86
CA LYS A 130 -37.79 17.77 12.18
C LYS A 130 -39.04 17.78 11.29
N LYS A 131 -38.90 17.62 9.97
CA LYS A 131 -40.05 17.49 9.04
C LYS A 131 -40.95 16.31 9.43
N LYS A 132 -40.40 15.14 9.74
CA LYS A 132 -41.17 13.95 10.18
C LYS A 132 -41.90 14.18 11.50
N LYS A 133 -41.28 14.85 12.48
CA LYS A 133 -41.92 15.22 13.75
C LYS A 133 -43.08 16.20 13.50
N ASN A 134 -42.88 17.25 12.71
CA ASN A 134 -43.93 18.21 12.38
C ASN A 134 -45.12 17.55 11.64
N LYS A 135 -44.86 16.65 10.69
CA LYS A 135 -45.92 15.89 10.00
C LYS A 135 -46.71 14.98 10.95
N LYS A 136 -46.03 14.35 11.92
CA LYS A 136 -46.70 13.56 12.97
C LYS A 136 -47.56 14.43 13.89
N PHE A 137 -47.06 15.60 14.31
CA PHE A 137 -47.84 16.55 15.11
C PHE A 137 -49.05 17.10 14.35
N LYS A 138 -48.92 17.41 13.05
CA LYS A 138 -50.06 17.81 12.21
C LYS A 138 -51.10 16.70 12.11
N ARG A 139 -50.69 15.45 11.83
CA ARG A 139 -51.59 14.29 11.78
C ARG A 139 -52.32 14.04 13.11
N ALA A 140 -51.60 14.09 14.23
CA ALA A 140 -52.22 13.95 15.54
C ALA A 140 -53.21 15.09 15.85
N LYS A 141 -52.96 16.32 15.36
CA LYS A 141 -53.93 17.42 15.47
C LYS A 141 -55.14 17.23 14.55
N THR A 142 -54.96 16.69 13.34
CA THR A 142 -56.08 16.40 12.43
C THR A 142 -56.91 15.21 12.91
N ASP A 143 -56.32 14.18 13.53
CA ASP A 143 -57.06 13.07 14.13
C ASP A 143 -57.87 13.50 15.38
N VAL A 144 -57.45 14.55 16.09
CA VAL A 144 -58.24 15.16 17.17
C VAL A 144 -59.29 16.14 16.63
N LYS A 145 -59.11 16.64 15.41
CA LYS A 145 -60.05 17.57 14.75
C LYS A 145 -61.01 16.87 13.78
N SER A 146 -60.79 15.62 13.41
CA SER A 146 -61.67 14.84 12.51
C SER A 146 -62.93 14.29 13.18
N GLU A 147 -63.21 14.62 14.44
CA GLU A 147 -64.58 14.61 14.99
C GLU A 147 -65.38 15.89 14.67
N SER A 148 -64.75 16.90 14.03
CA SER A 148 -65.37 18.18 13.66
C SER A 148 -64.83 18.69 12.33
N GLU A 149 -65.55 18.35 11.26
CA GLU A 149 -65.51 18.92 9.92
C GLU A 149 -64.38 18.52 8.95
N SER A 150 -64.89 18.28 7.74
CA SER A 150 -64.35 17.76 6.50
C SER A 150 -63.57 18.78 5.68
N GLU A 151 -62.80 18.24 4.72
CA GLU A 151 -62.28 18.86 3.50
C GLU A 151 -61.33 20.06 3.69
N GLU A 152 -60.04 19.88 3.35
CA GLU A 152 -59.35 20.77 2.41
C GLU A 152 -58.23 20.00 1.71
N GLU A 153 -58.16 20.23 0.39
CA GLU A 153 -57.15 19.76 -0.54
C GLU A 153 -55.80 20.41 -0.23
N ASP A 154 -54.73 19.63 -0.16
CA ASP A 154 -53.35 20.15 -0.15
C ASP A 154 -52.56 19.42 -1.23
N GLU A 155 -52.54 20.02 -2.43
CA GLU A 155 -51.50 19.82 -3.44
C GLU A 155 -50.15 20.23 -2.83
N ASP A 156 -49.29 19.26 -2.52
CA ASP A 156 -47.89 19.53 -2.18
C ASP A 156 -46.99 18.70 -3.10
N ASN A 157 -46.87 19.21 -4.32
CA ASN A 157 -45.91 18.75 -5.32
C ASN A 157 -44.53 19.36 -4.99
N ASP A 158 -43.83 18.76 -4.03
CA ASP A 158 -42.42 19.06 -3.75
C ASP A 158 -41.57 17.81 -3.97
N VAL A 159 -41.52 17.37 -5.24
CA VAL A 159 -40.41 16.54 -5.74
C VAL A 159 -39.23 17.50 -5.97
N GLU A 160 -38.59 17.94 -4.88
CA GLU A 160 -37.22 18.45 -4.93
C GLU A 160 -36.30 17.27 -5.28
N ALA A 161 -36.23 17.00 -6.58
CA ALA A 161 -35.15 16.26 -7.21
C ALA A 161 -33.83 16.88 -6.73
N PRO A 162 -32.84 16.08 -6.31
CA PRO A 162 -31.56 16.63 -5.92
C PRO A 162 -30.98 17.36 -7.14
N LYS A 163 -30.92 18.69 -7.09
CA LYS A 163 -30.08 19.46 -7.99
C LYS A 163 -28.65 19.02 -7.74
N ASP A 164 -28.20 18.10 -8.59
CA ASP A 164 -26.81 17.74 -8.77
C ASP A 164 -26.10 19.00 -9.32
N ASN A 165 -25.76 19.93 -8.42
CA ASN A 165 -24.75 20.94 -8.69
C ASN A 165 -23.39 20.23 -8.65
N ARG A 166 -23.15 19.40 -9.66
CA ARG A 166 -21.80 19.17 -10.19
C ARG A 166 -21.42 20.44 -10.93
N GLU A 167 -20.83 21.37 -10.19
CA GLU A 167 -19.95 22.34 -10.82
C GLU A 167 -18.86 21.56 -11.57
N GLU A 168 -18.88 21.66 -12.89
CA GLU A 168 -17.76 21.31 -13.74
C GLU A 168 -16.56 22.19 -13.36
N THR A 169 -15.72 21.70 -12.47
CA THR A 169 -14.33 22.15 -12.33
C THR A 169 -13.39 21.15 -13.02
N SER A 170 -13.71 20.71 -14.24
CA SER A 170 -12.86 19.79 -15.02
C SER A 170 -11.87 20.50 -15.95
N SER A 171 -11.20 21.58 -15.51
CA SER A 171 -10.18 22.23 -16.35
C SER A 171 -9.14 23.08 -15.60
N LYS A 172 -8.70 22.68 -14.39
CA LYS A 172 -7.51 23.28 -13.76
C LYS A 172 -6.47 22.32 -13.17
N ASP A 173 -6.73 21.02 -13.04
CA ASP A 173 -5.78 20.10 -12.37
C ASP A 173 -4.78 19.38 -13.29
N ASN A 174 -4.81 19.57 -14.61
CA ASN A 174 -3.74 19.02 -15.48
C ASN A 174 -2.42 19.79 -15.37
N SER A 175 -2.38 20.97 -14.74
CA SER A 175 -1.14 21.75 -14.60
C SER A 175 -0.28 21.29 -13.42
N SER A 176 -0.89 20.78 -12.35
CA SER A 176 -0.18 20.31 -11.14
C SER A 176 0.44 18.93 -11.35
N ASP A 177 -0.26 18.01 -12.03
CA ASP A 177 0.27 16.68 -12.36
C ASP A 177 1.40 16.72 -13.39
N LEU A 178 1.33 17.60 -14.40
CA LEU A 178 2.45 17.83 -15.33
C LEU A 178 3.66 18.43 -14.61
N LYS A 179 3.44 19.36 -13.67
CA LYS A 179 4.52 19.95 -12.85
C LYS A 179 5.13 18.97 -11.86
N LEU A 180 4.36 18.00 -11.37
CA LEU A 180 4.87 16.95 -10.49
C LEU A 180 5.68 15.92 -11.28
N ASN A 181 5.23 15.57 -12.49
CA ASN A 181 6.00 14.70 -13.39
C ASN A 181 7.30 15.35 -13.85
N ASP A 182 7.30 16.64 -14.20
CA ASP A 182 8.52 17.40 -14.53
C ASP A 182 9.48 17.49 -13.33
N LYS A 183 8.96 17.70 -12.11
CA LYS A 183 9.80 17.71 -10.90
C LYS A 183 10.37 16.33 -10.57
N LEU A 184 9.64 15.27 -10.90
CA LEU A 184 10.08 13.89 -10.69
C LEU A 184 11.15 13.51 -11.73
N SER A 185 11.01 13.92 -12.99
CA SER A 185 12.04 13.71 -14.01
C SER A 185 13.31 14.46 -13.68
N ASP A 186 13.20 15.72 -13.26
CA ASP A 186 14.32 16.56 -12.83
C ASP A 186 15.09 16.00 -11.62
N TYR A 187 14.39 15.28 -10.75
CA TYR A 187 14.98 14.63 -9.57
C TYR A 187 15.67 13.32 -9.95
N VAL A 188 15.08 12.54 -10.86
CA VAL A 188 15.67 11.31 -11.41
C VAL A 188 16.92 11.62 -12.24
N GLU A 189 16.89 12.64 -13.10
CA GLU A 189 18.02 13.06 -13.93
C GLU A 189 19.20 13.55 -13.06
N ARG A 190 18.93 14.33 -12.01
CA ARG A 190 19.96 14.74 -11.02
C ARG A 190 20.55 13.57 -10.24
N LEU A 191 19.76 12.53 -9.95
CA LEU A 191 20.26 11.33 -9.29
C LEU A 191 21.17 10.54 -10.24
N GLU A 192 20.80 10.41 -11.52
CA GLU A 192 21.61 9.73 -12.53
C GLU A 192 22.94 10.46 -12.79
N ASP A 193 22.93 11.78 -12.87
CA ASP A 193 24.14 12.61 -13.04
C ASP A 193 25.08 12.56 -11.83
N SER A 194 24.53 12.43 -10.61
CA SER A 194 25.34 12.27 -9.40
C SER A 194 26.05 10.91 -9.34
N VAL A 195 25.48 9.88 -9.96
CA VAL A 195 26.04 8.53 -10.02
C VAL A 195 27.12 8.44 -11.10
N THR A 196 26.97 9.15 -12.23
CA THR A 196 27.94 9.15 -13.34
C THR A 196 29.14 10.07 -13.10
N ASN A 197 28.97 11.20 -12.38
CA ASN A 197 30.05 12.16 -12.14
C ASN A 197 31.03 11.74 -11.02
N THR A 198 30.74 10.66 -10.29
CA THR A 198 31.68 10.09 -9.29
C THR A 198 32.68 9.09 -9.90
N GLY A 199 32.61 8.84 -11.21
CA GLY A 199 33.52 7.93 -11.93
C GLY A 199 34.66 8.61 -12.70
N SER A 200 34.73 9.95 -12.76
CA SER A 200 35.57 10.64 -13.76
C SER A 200 36.66 11.55 -13.17
N LYS A 201 36.88 11.56 -11.85
CA LYS A 201 37.75 12.56 -11.19
C LYS A 201 38.92 12.00 -10.37
N GLU A 202 39.45 10.84 -10.74
CA GLU A 202 40.71 10.30 -10.20
C GLU A 202 41.62 9.70 -11.29
N GLU A 203 41.91 10.44 -12.36
CA GLU A 203 43.03 10.14 -13.27
C GLU A 203 43.64 11.49 -13.69
N GLY A 204 44.79 11.87 -13.11
CA GLY A 204 45.60 12.99 -13.61
C GLY A 204 45.97 14.09 -12.61
N ALA A 205 46.69 13.74 -11.54
CA ALA A 205 47.61 14.67 -10.87
C ALA A 205 48.72 13.87 -10.19
N GLY A 206 49.79 13.56 -10.95
CA GLY A 206 50.93 12.82 -10.42
C GLY A 206 51.98 12.43 -11.46
N SER A 207 52.66 13.42 -12.04
CA SER A 207 54.09 13.32 -12.42
C SER A 207 54.71 14.70 -12.36
#